data_AF-A0A960KD43-F1
#
_entry.id   AF-A0A960KD43-F1
#
_cell.length_a   1.000
_cell.length_b   1.000
_cell.length_c   1.000
_cell.angle_alpha   90.00
_cell.angle_beta   90.00
_cell.angle_gamma   90.00
#
_symmetry.space_group_name_H-M   'P 1'
#
loop_
_entity.id
_entity.type
_entity.pdbx_description
1 polymer ?
#
loop_
_entity_poly.entity_id
_entity_poly.type
_entity_poly.pdbx_seq_one_letter_code
_entity_poly.pdbx_strand_id
1 'polypeptide(L)'
;GPALLEYLDGHGMHRISKRLSRTGVLDVVSTAAPGIEDILVLGKIKQLERSGRFDLVVVDGPAAGHAIAFLQAAAGLLDAVDVGPIQVQARDVAELLADPARCQVMLVTLAEETPVNEVIETAFALEDRVGVALTPVVVNAVYAHRDLPPSDDPVLEEAAEFRRTRLAAQAERLTRLGAELPLPQLVLPFQFTAAIGPADTDALAEALVAQLADLA
;
A
#
# COMPACT_ATOMS: atom_id res chain seq x y z
N GLY A 1 -17.05 -15.50 -17.14
CA GLY A 1 -16.46 -16.85 -17.04
C GLY A 1 -15.01 -16.92 -17.52
N PRO A 2 -14.72 -16.78 -18.82
CA PRO A 2 -13.41 -17.14 -19.38
C PRO A 2 -12.26 -16.25 -18.89
N ALA A 3 -12.48 -14.92 -18.85
CA ALA A 3 -11.46 -13.94 -18.45
C ALA A 3 -10.97 -14.14 -17.00
N LEU A 4 -11.88 -14.51 -16.09
CA LEU A 4 -11.54 -14.80 -14.70
C LEU A 4 -10.66 -16.04 -14.56
N LEU A 5 -10.91 -17.08 -15.38
CA LEU A 5 -10.08 -18.28 -15.40
C LEU A 5 -8.69 -18.00 -15.97
N GLU A 6 -8.59 -17.24 -17.06
CA GLU A 6 -7.31 -16.82 -17.64
C GLU A 6 -6.51 -15.95 -16.68
N TYR A 7 -7.16 -14.99 -16.00
CA TYR A 7 -6.52 -14.18 -14.97
C TYR A 7 -5.98 -15.04 -13.82
N LEU A 8 -6.80 -15.95 -13.29
CA LEU A 8 -6.40 -16.86 -12.20
C LEU A 8 -5.25 -17.79 -12.61
N ASP A 9 -5.25 -18.27 -13.86
CA ASP A 9 -4.18 -19.12 -14.35
C ASP A 9 -2.88 -18.32 -14.55
N GLY A 10 -2.99 -17.08 -15.06
CA GLY A 10 -1.88 -16.15 -15.25
C GLY A 10 -1.23 -15.67 -13.94
N HIS A 11 -1.96 -15.66 -12.82
CA HIS A 11 -1.46 -15.22 -11.51
C HIS A 11 -1.14 -16.40 -10.55
N GLY A 12 -0.92 -17.60 -11.09
CA GLY A 12 -0.45 -18.76 -10.31
C GLY A 12 -1.51 -19.40 -9.41
N MET A 13 -2.81 -19.15 -9.67
CA MET A 13 -3.95 -19.65 -8.89
C MET A 13 -4.63 -20.85 -9.58
N HIS A 14 -3.85 -21.72 -10.22
CA HIS A 14 -4.31 -22.88 -11.02
C HIS A 14 -5.29 -23.81 -10.27
N ARG A 15 -5.10 -24.03 -8.96
CA ARG A 15 -5.99 -24.89 -8.15
C ARG A 15 -7.37 -24.28 -7.92
N ILE A 16 -7.46 -22.96 -7.88
CA ILE A 16 -8.71 -22.21 -7.66
C ILE A 16 -9.47 -22.14 -8.99
N SER A 17 -8.77 -21.82 -10.08
CA SER A 17 -9.29 -21.92 -11.45
C SER A 17 -9.93 -23.29 -11.72
N LYS A 18 -9.23 -24.39 -11.40
CA LYS A 18 -9.72 -25.77 -11.59
C LYS A 18 -10.91 -26.16 -10.69
N ARG A 19 -11.07 -25.51 -9.54
CA ARG A 19 -12.23 -25.73 -8.64
C ARG A 19 -13.45 -24.96 -9.11
N LEU A 20 -13.27 -23.70 -9.50
CA LEU A 20 -14.34 -22.83 -9.98
C LEU A 20 -14.92 -23.34 -11.31
N SER A 21 -14.06 -23.84 -12.22
CA SER A 21 -14.52 -24.41 -13.50
C SER A 21 -15.34 -25.68 -13.33
N ARG A 22 -15.06 -26.48 -12.29
CA ARG A 22 -15.80 -27.71 -11.99
C ARG A 22 -17.18 -27.49 -11.40
N THR A 23 -17.45 -26.34 -10.77
CA THR A 23 -18.73 -26.07 -10.11
C THR A 23 -19.74 -25.33 -11.00
N GLY A 24 -19.37 -24.93 -12.23
CA GLY A 24 -20.27 -24.24 -13.16
C GLY A 24 -20.68 -22.82 -12.76
N VAL A 25 -20.01 -22.25 -11.74
CA VAL A 25 -20.34 -20.94 -11.15
C VAL A 25 -19.85 -19.76 -12.02
N LEU A 26 -18.96 -20.02 -12.97
CA LEU A 26 -18.20 -19.00 -13.71
C LEU A 26 -18.99 -18.15 -14.72
N ASP A 27 -20.05 -18.69 -15.32
CA ASP A 27 -20.82 -17.97 -16.34
C ASP A 27 -21.91 -17.07 -15.74
N VAL A 28 -22.27 -17.28 -14.48
CA VAL A 28 -23.21 -16.43 -13.74
C VAL A 28 -22.48 -15.33 -12.96
N VAL A 29 -21.25 -15.58 -12.51
CA VAL A 29 -20.63 -14.78 -11.45
C VAL A 29 -19.82 -13.58 -11.95
N SER A 30 -19.13 -13.62 -13.10
CA SER A 30 -18.35 -12.46 -13.59
C SER A 30 -19.20 -11.24 -13.99
N THR A 31 -20.49 -11.45 -14.25
CA THR A 31 -21.47 -10.39 -14.57
C THR A 31 -22.35 -10.00 -13.38
N ALA A 32 -22.32 -10.76 -12.28
CA ALA A 32 -23.28 -10.62 -11.17
C ALA A 32 -22.71 -9.98 -9.89
N ALA A 33 -21.38 -9.91 -9.71
CA ALA A 33 -20.81 -9.24 -8.54
C ALA A 33 -19.49 -8.50 -8.87
N PRO A 34 -19.47 -7.17 -8.84
CA PRO A 34 -18.22 -6.39 -8.86
C PRO A 34 -17.25 -6.87 -7.76
N GLY A 35 -15.93 -6.87 -8.03
CA GLY A 35 -14.90 -7.19 -7.02
C GLY A 35 -14.51 -8.67 -6.87
N ILE A 36 -14.98 -9.57 -7.74
CA ILE A 36 -14.60 -10.99 -7.68
C ILE A 36 -13.10 -11.21 -7.97
N GLU A 37 -12.50 -10.44 -8.87
CA GLU A 37 -11.07 -10.56 -9.14
C GLU A 37 -10.27 -10.19 -7.89
N ASP A 38 -10.62 -9.08 -7.27
CA ASP A 38 -10.01 -8.59 -6.03
C ASP A 38 -10.15 -9.60 -4.88
N ILE A 39 -11.32 -10.23 -4.72
CA ILE A 39 -11.51 -11.22 -3.64
C ILE A 39 -10.66 -12.48 -3.83
N LEU A 40 -10.35 -12.83 -5.07
CA LEU A 40 -9.50 -13.97 -5.36
C LEU A 40 -8.06 -13.65 -5.00
N VAL A 41 -7.58 -12.45 -5.34
CA VAL A 41 -6.26 -11.96 -4.91
C VAL A 41 -6.17 -11.89 -3.39
N LEU A 42 -7.15 -11.27 -2.73
CA LEU A 42 -7.20 -11.21 -1.25
C LEU A 42 -7.28 -12.60 -0.61
N GLY A 43 -8.07 -13.50 -1.18
CA GLY A 43 -8.13 -14.90 -0.74
C GLY A 43 -6.79 -15.62 -0.88
N LYS A 44 -6.00 -15.28 -1.91
CA LYS A 44 -4.64 -15.80 -2.08
C LYS A 44 -3.69 -15.26 -1.03
N ILE A 45 -3.76 -13.97 -0.72
CA ILE A 45 -2.98 -13.33 0.36
C ILE A 45 -3.30 -14.01 1.70
N LYS A 46 -4.58 -14.17 2.03
CA LYS A 46 -5.03 -14.91 3.21
C LYS A 46 -4.47 -16.34 3.26
N GLN A 47 -4.49 -17.04 2.12
CA GLN A 47 -3.96 -18.39 2.05
C GLN A 47 -2.46 -18.45 2.37
N LEU A 48 -1.68 -17.46 1.90
CA LEU A 48 -0.26 -17.35 2.18
C LEU A 48 -0.02 -17.03 3.66
N GLU A 49 -0.76 -16.07 4.23
CA GLU A 49 -0.71 -15.72 5.65
C GLU A 49 -1.01 -16.93 6.54
N ARG A 50 -2.14 -17.62 6.30
CA ARG A 50 -2.51 -18.82 7.08
C ARG A 50 -1.60 -20.04 6.88
N SER A 51 -0.73 -20.03 5.87
CA SER A 51 0.14 -21.18 5.62
C SER A 51 1.19 -21.38 6.71
N GLY A 52 1.49 -20.34 7.50
CA GLY A 52 2.57 -20.35 8.49
C GLY A 52 3.97 -20.55 7.90
N ARG A 53 4.10 -20.47 6.56
CA ARG A 53 5.38 -20.64 5.85
C ARG A 53 6.22 -19.37 5.87
N PHE A 54 5.58 -18.22 6.05
CA PHE A 54 6.21 -16.91 6.06
C PHE A 54 5.89 -16.23 7.38
N ASP A 55 6.88 -15.59 7.99
CA ASP A 55 6.70 -14.82 9.23
C ASP A 55 5.95 -13.50 8.96
N LEU A 56 6.13 -12.93 7.76
CA LEU A 56 5.48 -11.72 7.29
C LEU A 56 5.22 -11.84 5.78
N VAL A 57 4.05 -11.38 5.33
CA VAL A 57 3.71 -11.26 3.90
C VAL A 57 3.58 -9.78 3.57
N VAL A 58 4.54 -9.24 2.81
CA VAL A 58 4.48 -7.87 2.28
C VAL A 58 3.87 -7.94 0.88
N VAL A 59 2.82 -7.14 0.67
CA VAL A 59 2.12 -7.06 -0.61
C VAL A 59 2.32 -5.66 -1.16
N ASP A 60 2.88 -5.57 -2.36
CA ASP A 60 2.85 -4.32 -3.12
C ASP A 60 1.41 -4.08 -3.58
N GLY A 61 0.77 -3.12 -2.91
CA GLY A 61 -0.65 -2.83 -3.08
C GLY A 61 -0.93 -2.00 -4.33
N PRO A 62 -2.18 -1.96 -4.79
CA PRO A 62 -2.58 -1.01 -5.81
C PRO A 62 -2.43 0.43 -5.29
N ALA A 63 -2.37 1.40 -6.23
CA ALA A 63 -2.30 2.82 -5.89
C ALA A 63 -3.45 3.25 -4.97
N ALA A 64 -3.21 4.31 -4.18
CA ALA A 64 -4.06 4.79 -3.10
C ALA A 64 -5.58 4.77 -3.40
N GLY A 65 -6.00 5.36 -4.52
CA GLY A 65 -7.42 5.37 -4.93
C GLY A 65 -8.01 4.00 -5.27
N HIS A 66 -7.21 3.09 -5.85
CA HIS A 66 -7.64 1.72 -6.16
C HIS A 66 -7.57 0.79 -4.94
N ALA A 67 -6.70 1.09 -3.96
CA ALA A 67 -6.57 0.30 -2.74
C ALA A 67 -7.87 0.25 -1.93
N ILE A 68 -8.60 1.36 -1.87
CA ILE A 68 -9.89 1.40 -1.17
C ILE A 68 -10.86 0.42 -1.83
N ALA A 69 -11.07 0.52 -3.16
CA ALA A 69 -11.98 -0.37 -3.87
C ALA A 69 -11.56 -1.84 -3.77
N PHE A 70 -10.27 -2.11 -3.90
CA PHE A 70 -9.68 -3.46 -3.77
C PHE A 70 -9.99 -4.06 -2.41
N LEU A 71 -9.71 -3.34 -1.31
CA LEU A 71 -9.95 -3.83 0.05
C LEU A 71 -11.44 -3.91 0.41
N GLN A 72 -12.27 -3.03 -0.16
CA GLN A 72 -13.73 -3.08 -0.01
C GLN A 72 -14.40 -4.23 -0.76
N ALA A 73 -13.69 -4.92 -1.67
CA ALA A 73 -14.28 -6.02 -2.45
C ALA A 73 -14.87 -7.12 -1.55
N ALA A 74 -14.28 -7.37 -0.38
CA ALA A 74 -14.83 -8.32 0.58
C ALA A 74 -16.19 -7.88 1.12
N ALA A 75 -16.32 -6.62 1.56
CA ALA A 75 -17.59 -6.06 2.05
C ALA A 75 -18.64 -6.04 0.93
N GLY A 76 -18.27 -5.54 -0.25
CA GLY A 76 -19.18 -5.49 -1.40
C GLY A 76 -19.71 -6.86 -1.83
N LEU A 77 -18.88 -7.91 -1.74
CA LEU A 77 -19.32 -9.28 -2.02
C LEU A 77 -20.19 -9.88 -0.93
N LEU A 78 -19.96 -9.53 0.34
CA LEU A 78 -20.83 -9.95 1.44
C LEU A 78 -22.24 -9.37 1.30
N ASP A 79 -22.35 -8.15 0.77
CA ASP A 79 -23.64 -7.51 0.51
C ASP A 79 -24.34 -8.08 -0.74
N ALA A 80 -23.58 -8.55 -1.72
CA ALA A 80 -24.11 -9.03 -2.99
C ALA A 80 -24.41 -10.55 -3.03
N VAL A 81 -23.76 -11.35 -2.19
CA VAL A 81 -23.83 -12.81 -2.23
C VAL A 81 -24.12 -13.38 -0.84
N ASP A 82 -25.33 -13.91 -0.65
CA ASP A 82 -25.78 -14.38 0.67
C ASP A 82 -25.19 -15.74 1.10
N VAL A 83 -24.91 -16.63 0.14
CA VAL A 83 -24.54 -18.03 0.42
C VAL A 83 -23.53 -18.61 -0.56
N GLY A 84 -22.80 -19.62 -0.11
CA GLY A 84 -21.89 -20.42 -0.94
C GLY A 84 -20.40 -20.08 -0.76
N PRO A 85 -19.52 -20.73 -1.52
CA PRO A 85 -18.07 -20.63 -1.32
C PRO A 85 -17.50 -19.21 -1.42
N ILE A 86 -18.08 -18.37 -2.27
CA ILE A 86 -17.64 -16.98 -2.45
C ILE A 86 -17.99 -16.13 -1.22
N GLN A 87 -19.18 -16.29 -0.65
CA GLN A 87 -19.58 -15.60 0.58
C GLN A 87 -18.67 -15.99 1.75
N VAL A 88 -18.37 -17.29 1.88
CA VAL A 88 -17.45 -17.78 2.91
C VAL A 88 -16.07 -17.15 2.73
N GLN A 89 -15.55 -17.11 1.49
CA GLN A 89 -14.26 -16.49 1.19
C GLN A 89 -14.26 -14.97 1.48
N ALA A 90 -15.36 -14.27 1.18
CA ALA A 90 -15.49 -12.85 1.43
C ALA A 90 -15.48 -12.53 2.94
N ARG A 91 -16.24 -13.30 3.74
CA ARG A 91 -16.23 -13.22 5.21
C ARG A 91 -14.84 -13.46 5.76
N ASP A 92 -14.22 -14.52 5.28
CA ASP A 92 -12.89 -14.96 5.65
C ASP A 92 -11.82 -13.90 5.41
N VAL A 93 -11.94 -13.12 4.33
CA VAL A 93 -11.06 -12.00 4.00
C VAL A 93 -11.39 -10.78 4.85
N ALA A 94 -12.67 -10.45 5.04
CA ALA A 94 -13.07 -9.34 5.90
C ALA A 94 -12.54 -9.53 7.34
N GLU A 95 -12.59 -10.76 7.88
CA GLU A 95 -11.98 -11.11 9.17
C GLU A 95 -10.45 -10.95 9.21
N LEU A 96 -9.76 -11.18 8.08
CA LEU A 96 -8.32 -10.92 7.98
C LEU A 96 -8.04 -9.41 8.01
N LEU A 97 -8.77 -8.63 7.20
CA LEU A 97 -8.55 -7.19 7.07
C LEU A 97 -8.88 -6.41 8.35
N ALA A 98 -9.87 -6.88 9.12
CA ALA A 98 -10.28 -6.26 10.38
C ALA A 98 -9.36 -6.59 11.58
N ASP A 99 -8.44 -7.55 11.45
CA ASP A 99 -7.55 -7.97 12.53
C ASP A 99 -6.17 -7.28 12.41
N PRO A 100 -5.86 -6.29 13.26
CA PRO A 100 -4.59 -5.55 13.19
C PRO A 100 -3.36 -6.42 13.48
N ALA A 101 -3.52 -7.57 14.15
CA ALA A 101 -2.42 -8.50 14.36
C ALA A 101 -2.08 -9.32 13.10
N ARG A 102 -2.98 -9.33 12.10
CA ARG A 102 -2.86 -10.14 10.90
C ARG A 102 -2.77 -9.32 9.61
N CYS A 103 -3.36 -8.13 9.58
CA CYS A 103 -3.32 -7.23 8.43
C CYS A 103 -3.22 -5.77 8.87
N GLN A 104 -2.26 -5.06 8.28
CA GLN A 104 -2.12 -3.62 8.41
C GLN A 104 -1.76 -3.05 7.03
N VAL A 105 -2.09 -1.77 6.80
CA VAL A 105 -1.75 -1.05 5.57
C VAL A 105 -0.71 0.02 5.87
N MET A 106 0.40 -0.04 5.14
CA MET A 106 1.44 0.98 5.15
C MET A 106 1.25 1.92 3.97
N LEU A 107 0.99 3.19 4.27
CA LEU A 107 0.86 4.22 3.26
C LEU A 107 2.22 4.85 2.97
N VAL A 108 2.50 5.08 1.70
CA VAL A 108 3.73 5.71 1.22
C VAL A 108 3.37 6.98 0.46
N THR A 109 4.03 8.08 0.76
CA THR A 109 3.83 9.37 0.08
C THR A 109 5.16 10.07 -0.19
N LEU A 110 5.11 11.13 -1.01
CA LEU A 110 6.20 12.09 -1.17
C LEU A 110 5.88 13.35 -0.37
N ALA A 111 6.91 14.08 0.04
CA ALA A 111 6.76 15.37 0.70
C ALA A 111 6.40 16.50 -0.30
N GLU A 112 5.29 16.32 -1.00
CA GLU A 112 4.77 17.19 -2.06
C GLU A 112 3.30 17.50 -1.79
N GLU A 113 2.77 18.61 -2.32
CA GLU A 113 1.39 19.05 -2.05
C GLU A 113 0.33 17.99 -2.38
N THR A 114 0.31 17.52 -3.63
CA THR A 114 -0.71 16.57 -4.09
C THR A 114 -0.59 15.21 -3.40
N PRO A 115 0.60 14.57 -3.31
CA PRO A 115 0.74 13.29 -2.62
C PRO A 115 0.40 13.35 -1.12
N VAL A 116 0.66 14.47 -0.44
CA VAL A 116 0.23 14.64 0.96
C VAL A 116 -1.29 14.70 1.07
N ASN A 117 -1.96 15.45 0.20
CA ASN A 117 -3.43 15.48 0.19
C ASN A 117 -4.03 14.10 -0.08
N GLU A 118 -3.50 13.40 -1.10
CA GLU A 118 -3.98 12.06 -1.49
C GLU A 118 -3.79 11.03 -0.38
N VAL A 119 -2.64 11.04 0.32
CA VAL A 119 -2.40 10.06 1.39
C VAL A 119 -3.27 10.31 2.62
N ILE A 120 -3.54 11.58 2.95
CA ILE A 120 -4.45 11.95 4.06
C ILE A 120 -5.87 11.48 3.73
N GLU A 121 -6.37 11.80 2.53
CA GLU A 121 -7.70 11.35 2.08
C GLU A 121 -7.80 9.82 2.06
N THR A 122 -6.76 9.15 1.60
CA THR A 122 -6.71 7.68 1.55
C THR A 122 -6.70 7.06 2.93
N ALA A 123 -5.95 7.62 3.88
CA ALA A 123 -5.91 7.15 5.25
C ALA A 123 -7.31 7.18 5.89
N PHE A 124 -8.00 8.32 5.81
CA PHE A 124 -9.36 8.43 6.32
C PHE A 124 -10.34 7.49 5.60
N ALA A 125 -10.24 7.37 4.28
CA ALA A 125 -11.11 6.48 3.53
C ALA A 125 -10.89 5.00 3.87
N LEU A 126 -9.64 4.58 4.13
CA LEU A 126 -9.33 3.21 4.57
C LEU A 126 -9.87 2.95 5.98
N GLU A 127 -9.68 3.87 6.91
CA GLU A 127 -10.21 3.75 8.26
C GLU A 127 -11.75 3.69 8.25
N ASP A 128 -12.41 4.66 7.62
CA ASP A 128 -13.86 4.81 7.65
C ASP A 128 -14.60 3.73 6.85
N ARG A 129 -14.05 3.31 5.70
CA ARG A 129 -14.79 2.48 4.73
C ARG A 129 -14.34 1.03 4.67
N VAL A 130 -13.12 0.74 5.16
CA VAL A 130 -12.55 -0.62 5.19
C VAL A 130 -12.39 -1.11 6.62
N GLY A 131 -11.99 -0.22 7.55
CA GLY A 131 -11.71 -0.59 8.94
C GLY A 131 -10.39 -1.35 9.11
N VAL A 132 -9.44 -1.16 8.19
CA VAL A 132 -8.11 -1.76 8.28
C VAL A 132 -7.19 -0.89 9.14
N ALA A 133 -6.32 -1.51 9.93
CA ALA A 133 -5.35 -0.78 10.73
C ALA A 133 -4.23 -0.18 9.86
N LEU A 134 -3.89 1.08 10.11
CA LEU A 134 -2.78 1.75 9.45
C LEU A 134 -1.51 1.67 10.29
N THR A 135 -0.38 1.45 9.61
CA THR A 135 0.95 1.57 10.22
C THR A 135 1.38 3.05 10.27
N PRO A 136 2.56 3.38 10.82
CA PRO A 136 3.23 4.64 10.49
C PRO A 136 3.24 4.91 8.97
N VAL A 137 3.13 6.18 8.58
CA VAL A 137 3.18 6.61 7.18
C VAL A 137 4.63 6.77 6.74
N VAL A 138 4.97 6.23 5.58
CA VAL A 138 6.29 6.40 4.98
C VAL A 138 6.29 7.67 4.15
N VAL A 139 7.18 8.60 4.45
CA VAL A 139 7.47 9.75 3.58
C VAL A 139 8.77 9.47 2.86
N ASN A 140 8.66 9.14 1.57
CA ASN A 140 9.76 8.69 0.75
C ASN A 140 10.48 9.87 0.07
N ALA A 141 11.70 9.59 -0.41
CA ALA A 141 12.49 10.48 -1.25
C ALA A 141 12.78 11.85 -0.60
N VAL A 142 12.95 11.87 0.72
CA VAL A 142 13.17 13.08 1.50
C VAL A 142 14.64 13.50 1.37
N TYR A 143 14.86 14.75 1.00
CA TYR A 143 16.19 15.32 0.90
C TYR A 143 16.76 15.52 2.29
N ALA A 144 17.93 14.93 2.55
CA ALA A 144 18.67 15.17 3.78
C ALA A 144 19.03 16.67 3.90
N HIS A 145 18.78 17.21 5.09
CA HIS A 145 19.25 18.54 5.45
C HIS A 145 20.77 18.49 5.57
N ARG A 146 21.46 19.18 4.67
CA ARG A 146 22.90 19.36 4.72
C ARG A 146 23.19 20.82 4.46
N ASP A 147 23.88 21.45 5.40
CA ASP A 147 24.35 22.81 5.22
C ASP A 147 25.32 22.84 4.05
N LEU A 148 24.99 23.65 3.05
CA LEU A 148 25.88 23.94 1.94
C LEU A 148 26.79 25.10 2.34
N PRO A 149 28.11 25.00 2.12
CA PRO A 149 29.00 26.12 2.36
C PRO A 149 28.64 27.27 1.40
N PRO A 150 28.82 28.54 1.83
CA PRO A 150 28.64 29.68 0.93
C PRO A 150 29.62 29.59 -0.24
N SER A 151 29.20 30.03 -1.42
CA SER A 151 30.01 30.01 -2.64
C SER A 151 29.93 31.36 -3.36
N ASP A 152 31.08 31.88 -3.78
CA ASP A 152 31.15 33.08 -4.63
C ASP A 152 30.86 32.76 -6.11
N ASP A 153 30.81 31.47 -6.49
CA ASP A 153 30.38 31.03 -7.83
C ASP A 153 28.85 31.20 -7.97
N PRO A 154 28.37 32.05 -8.89
CA PRO A 154 26.94 32.31 -9.07
C PRO A 154 26.11 31.06 -9.37
N VAL A 155 26.67 30.08 -10.09
CA VAL A 155 25.95 28.84 -10.45
C VAL A 155 25.77 27.95 -9.23
N LEU A 156 26.79 27.88 -8.37
CA LEU A 156 26.71 27.11 -7.12
C LEU A 156 25.76 27.77 -6.12
N GLU A 157 25.73 29.10 -6.05
CA GLU A 157 24.80 29.82 -5.17
C GLU A 157 23.34 29.67 -5.63
N GLU A 158 23.07 29.74 -6.94
CA GLU A 158 21.73 29.47 -7.51
C GLU A 158 21.27 28.04 -7.19
N ALA A 159 22.15 27.04 -7.35
CA ALA A 159 21.85 25.66 -6.99
C ALA A 159 21.59 25.48 -5.47
N ALA A 160 22.31 26.22 -4.62
CA ALA A 160 22.13 26.22 -3.18
C ALA A 160 20.80 26.88 -2.77
N GLU A 161 20.41 27.99 -3.41
CA GLU A 161 19.10 28.61 -3.23
C GLU A 161 17.95 27.68 -3.64
N PHE A 162 18.06 27.01 -4.80
CA PHE A 162 17.09 26.02 -5.24
C PHE A 162 16.93 24.89 -4.21
N ARG A 163 18.04 24.36 -3.69
CA ARG A 163 18.00 23.31 -2.64
C ARG A 163 17.34 23.82 -1.36
N ARG A 164 17.67 25.04 -0.90
CA ARG A 164 17.08 25.64 0.31
C ARG A 164 15.57 25.79 0.18
N THR A 165 15.10 26.30 -0.97
CA THR A 165 13.66 26.43 -1.25
C THR A 165 12.96 25.07 -1.22
N ARG A 166 13.56 24.05 -1.83
CA ARG A 166 13.01 22.68 -1.81
C ARG A 166 12.95 22.09 -0.39
N LEU A 167 14.00 22.26 0.41
CA LEU A 167 14.03 21.80 1.80
C LEU A 167 12.97 22.51 2.67
N ALA A 168 12.77 23.81 2.46
CA ALA A 168 11.75 24.58 3.18
C ALA A 168 10.34 24.08 2.83
N ALA A 169 10.03 23.90 1.54
CA ALA A 169 8.75 23.35 1.10
C ALA A 169 8.51 21.92 1.65
N GLN A 170 9.53 21.06 1.60
CA GLN A 170 9.48 19.72 2.17
C GLN A 170 9.16 19.74 3.68
N ALA A 171 9.83 20.61 4.45
CA ALA A 171 9.61 20.72 5.89
C ALA A 171 8.18 21.18 6.22
N GLU A 172 7.62 22.11 5.44
CA GLU A 172 6.22 22.54 5.55
C GLU A 172 5.27 21.36 5.33
N ARG A 173 5.51 20.55 4.30
CA ARG A 173 4.69 19.36 3.99
C ARG A 173 4.75 18.28 5.05
N LEU A 174 5.94 17.98 5.58
CA LEU A 174 6.10 17.03 6.70
C LEU A 174 5.36 17.51 7.96
N THR A 175 5.47 18.80 8.28
CA THR A 175 4.78 19.40 9.41
C THR A 175 3.27 19.31 9.25
N ARG A 176 2.77 19.63 8.05
CA ARG A 176 1.34 19.56 7.73
C ARG A 176 0.81 18.13 7.82
N LEU A 177 1.52 17.16 7.22
CA LEU A 177 1.14 15.74 7.29
C LEU A 177 1.02 15.27 8.73
N GLY A 178 1.97 15.63 9.61
CA GLY A 178 1.92 15.24 11.02
C GLY A 178 0.83 15.93 11.83
N ALA A 179 0.37 17.10 11.39
CA ALA A 179 -0.74 17.82 12.02
C ALA A 179 -2.11 17.24 11.62
N GLU A 180 -2.26 16.80 10.37
CA GLU A 180 -3.53 16.30 9.82
C GLU A 180 -3.71 14.79 9.96
N LEU A 181 -2.61 14.03 9.93
CA LEU A 181 -2.62 12.57 10.08
C LEU A 181 -1.79 12.17 11.31
N PRO A 182 -2.43 11.80 12.44
CA PRO A 182 -1.75 11.51 13.71
C PRO A 182 -1.11 10.12 13.72
N LEU A 183 -0.43 9.75 12.64
CA LEU A 183 0.39 8.54 12.53
C LEU A 183 1.88 8.94 12.61
N PRO A 184 2.74 8.11 13.22
CA PRO A 184 4.19 8.34 13.15
C PRO A 184 4.66 8.40 11.69
N GLN A 185 5.64 9.24 11.41
CA GLN A 185 6.23 9.39 10.08
C GLN A 185 7.57 8.65 10.02
N LEU A 186 7.71 7.74 9.06
CA LEU A 186 8.97 7.06 8.72
C LEU A 186 9.56 7.76 7.49
N VAL A 187 10.67 8.47 7.69
CA VAL A 187 11.28 9.32 6.65
C VAL A 187 12.38 8.54 5.93
N LEU A 188 12.20 8.29 4.63
CA LEU A 188 13.20 7.61 3.82
C LEU A 188 13.98 8.59 2.93
N PRO A 189 15.32 8.45 2.86
CA PRO A 189 16.16 9.40 2.14
C PRO A 189 15.97 9.31 0.62
N PHE A 190 16.12 10.45 -0.05
CA PHE A 190 16.31 10.49 -1.50
C PHE A 190 17.63 9.80 -1.89
N GLN A 191 17.56 8.81 -2.77
CA GLN A 191 18.74 8.15 -3.34
C GLN A 191 19.18 8.88 -4.60
N PHE A 192 20.42 9.39 -4.62
CA PHE A 192 21.00 10.14 -5.74
C PHE A 192 21.51 9.21 -6.85
N THR A 193 20.66 8.31 -7.31
CA THR A 193 20.93 7.33 -8.38
C THR A 193 19.89 7.45 -9.50
N ALA A 194 20.27 7.04 -10.72
CA ALA A 194 19.36 7.10 -11.87
C ALA A 194 18.28 6.01 -11.83
N ALA A 195 18.54 4.92 -11.11
CA ALA A 195 17.62 3.83 -10.86
C ALA A 195 17.99 3.17 -9.53
N ILE A 196 16.97 2.73 -8.79
CA ILE A 196 17.15 2.04 -7.51
C ILE A 196 17.73 0.66 -7.75
N GLY A 197 18.93 0.42 -7.24
CA GLY A 197 19.58 -0.88 -7.23
C GLY A 197 19.43 -1.62 -5.89
N PRO A 198 20.03 -2.82 -5.77
CA PRO A 198 20.04 -3.59 -4.53
C PRO A 198 20.63 -2.81 -3.34
N ALA A 199 21.77 -2.13 -3.55
CA ALA A 199 22.41 -1.34 -2.49
C ALA A 199 21.54 -0.16 -2.01
N ASP A 200 20.81 0.49 -2.93
CA ASP A 200 19.87 1.55 -2.57
C ASP A 200 18.69 0.99 -1.78
N THR A 201 18.22 -0.20 -2.14
CA THR A 201 17.13 -0.91 -1.44
C THR A 201 17.56 -1.30 -0.02
N ASP A 202 18.78 -1.83 0.13
CA ASP A 202 19.36 -2.17 1.43
C ASP A 202 19.45 -0.92 2.32
N ALA A 203 19.95 0.20 1.78
CA ALA A 203 20.03 1.46 2.52
C ALA A 203 18.65 2.00 2.94
N LEU A 204 17.63 1.90 2.07
CA LEU A 204 16.26 2.29 2.41
C LEU A 204 15.65 1.36 3.48
N ALA A 205 15.92 0.05 3.39
CA ALA A 205 15.45 -0.93 4.37
C ALA A 205 16.10 -0.71 5.74
N GLU A 206 17.40 -0.47 5.80
CA GLU A 206 18.12 -0.12 7.04
C GLU A 206 17.54 1.15 7.68
N ALA A 207 17.29 2.20 6.88
CA ALA A 207 16.69 3.44 7.36
C ALA A 207 15.25 3.22 7.89
N LEU A 208 14.47 2.36 7.25
CA LEU A 208 13.12 2.01 7.69
C LEU A 208 13.14 1.24 9.01
N VAL A 209 13.99 0.21 9.10
CA VAL A 209 14.11 -0.65 10.29
C VAL A 209 14.60 0.13 11.50
N ALA A 210 15.57 1.02 11.33
CA ALA A 210 16.07 1.86 12.42
C ALA A 210 14.95 2.71 13.03
N GLN A 211 14.13 3.36 12.19
CA GLN A 211 13.03 4.19 12.66
C GLN A 211 11.88 3.39 13.26
N LEU A 212 11.59 2.19 12.75
CA LEU A 212 10.59 1.30 13.35
C LEU A 212 11.02 0.85 14.75
N ALA A 213 12.31 0.60 14.98
CA ALA A 213 12.83 0.23 16.29
C ALA A 213 12.67 1.36 17.32
N ASP A 214 12.73 2.62 16.91
CA ASP A 214 12.51 3.78 17.77
C ASP A 214 11.04 3.98 18.19
N LEU A 215 10.10 3.28 17.53
CA LEU A 215 8.67 3.32 17.82
C LEU A 215 8.17 2.17 18.71
N ALA A 216 9.01 1.15 18.96
CA ALA A 216 8.69 -0.06 19.72
C ALA A 216 9.05 0.06 21.21
#